data_AF-A0A8T5DXD3-F1
#
_entry.id   AF-A0A8T5DXD3-F1
#
_cell.length_a   1.000
_cell.length_b   1.000
_cell.length_c   1.000
_cell.angle_alpha   90.00
_cell.angle_beta   90.00
_cell.angle_gamma   90.00
#
_symmetry.space_group_name_H-M   'P 1'
#
loop_
_entity.id
_entity.type
_entity.pdbx_description
1 polymer ?
#
loop_
_entity_poly.entity_id
_entity_poly.type
_entity_poly.pdbx_seq_one_letter_code
_entity_poly.pdbx_strand_id
1 'polypeptide(L)'
;MGRARREAGRRIDSVAKWLLKFRIISIPAKIFASSSFAWSFVSRTDRIRTNRLKDRILNYEMPKHVSIIMDGNRRFAWNRQIETSIGHKKGKEKLEQVMDWVLDLEIPYLSVYALSTENIKERSSEELESLYALYCNGLNEMAEDPKIHNMKVKVQVVGRLEMLPDD
;
A
#
# COMPACT_ATOMS: atom_id res chain seq x y z
N MET A 1 -8.75 40.98 -17.08
CA MET A 1 -9.46 39.78 -16.59
C MET A 1 -8.82 39.06 -15.38
N GLY A 2 -7.71 39.54 -14.78
CA GLY A 2 -7.00 38.83 -13.71
C GLY A 2 -7.34 39.20 -12.24
N ARG A 3 -7.99 40.34 -11.99
CA ARG A 3 -8.34 40.79 -10.61
C ARG A 3 -9.61 40.14 -10.08
N ALA A 4 -10.66 40.05 -10.88
CA ALA A 4 -11.95 39.45 -10.49
C ALA A 4 -11.83 37.98 -10.07
N ARG A 5 -10.97 37.19 -10.75
CA ARG A 5 -10.69 35.79 -10.39
C ARG A 5 -10.02 35.62 -9.03
N ARG A 6 -9.13 36.54 -8.62
CA ARG A 6 -8.46 36.50 -7.30
C ARG A 6 -9.37 36.90 -6.16
N GLU A 7 -10.36 37.74 -6.43
CA GLU A 7 -11.33 38.20 -5.45
C GLU A 7 -12.40 37.14 -5.16
N ALA A 8 -12.87 36.45 -6.21
CA ALA A 8 -13.71 35.27 -6.08
C ALA A 8 -13.02 34.14 -5.29
N GLY A 9 -11.74 33.88 -5.57
CA GLY A 9 -10.96 32.86 -4.84
C GLY A 9 -10.83 33.16 -3.34
N ARG A 10 -10.62 34.43 -2.95
CA ARG A 10 -10.55 34.84 -1.53
C ARG A 10 -11.88 34.69 -0.80
N ARG A 11 -13.00 34.94 -1.48
CA ARG A 11 -14.34 34.73 -0.89
C ARG A 11 -14.64 33.25 -0.65
N ILE A 12 -14.26 32.38 -1.58
CA ILE A 12 -14.43 30.92 -1.45
C ILE A 12 -13.59 30.39 -0.27
N ASP A 13 -12.35 30.86 -0.13
CA ASP A 13 -11.45 30.43 0.95
C ASP A 13 -11.95 30.85 2.34
N SER A 14 -12.54 32.05 2.45
CA SER A 14 -13.16 32.54 3.69
C SER A 14 -14.39 31.72 4.09
N VAL A 15 -15.22 31.32 3.11
CA VAL A 15 -16.38 30.44 3.33
C VAL A 15 -15.93 29.05 3.76
N ALA A 16 -14.89 28.50 3.12
CA ALA A 16 -14.34 27.20 3.49
C ALA A 16 -13.77 27.19 4.93
N LYS A 17 -13.02 28.23 5.32
CA LYS A 17 -12.53 28.40 6.70
C LYS A 17 -13.65 28.58 7.71
N TRP A 18 -14.72 29.31 7.36
CA TRP A 18 -15.89 29.49 8.21
C TRP A 18 -16.64 28.16 8.43
N LEU A 19 -16.83 27.36 7.37
CA LEU A 19 -17.49 26.05 7.45
C LEU A 19 -16.68 25.03 8.27
N LEU A 20 -15.35 25.07 8.18
CA LEU A 20 -14.45 24.24 9.00
C LEU A 20 -14.46 24.67 10.47
N LYS A 21 -14.53 25.98 10.76
CA LYS A 21 -14.56 26.53 12.12
C LYS A 21 -15.75 26.04 12.96
N PHE A 22 -16.90 25.77 12.33
CA PHE A 22 -18.12 25.39 13.06
C PHE A 22 -18.37 23.87 13.16
N ARG A 23 -17.51 22.99 12.61
CA ARG A 23 -17.75 21.53 12.56
C ARG A 23 -19.10 21.09 11.96
N ILE A 24 -19.91 22.01 11.40
CA ILE A 24 -21.26 21.79 10.85
C ILE A 24 -21.23 20.74 9.71
N ILE A 25 -20.10 20.57 9.04
CA ILE A 25 -19.95 19.63 7.92
C ILE A 25 -19.25 18.31 8.31
N SER A 26 -18.71 18.17 9.53
CA SER A 26 -17.95 16.97 9.91
C SER A 26 -18.79 15.68 9.99
N ILE A 27 -20.07 15.80 10.35
CA ILE A 27 -21.01 14.67 10.47
C ILE A 27 -21.66 14.35 9.10
N PRO A 28 -22.15 15.35 8.32
CA PRO A 28 -22.62 15.10 6.96
C PRO A 28 -21.53 14.56 6.03
N ALA A 29 -20.28 15.05 6.13
CA ALA A 29 -19.19 14.60 5.26
C ALA A 29 -18.87 13.12 5.44
N LYS A 30 -18.94 12.57 6.66
CA LYS A 30 -18.73 11.14 6.91
C LYS A 30 -19.85 10.28 6.32
N ILE A 31 -21.10 10.71 6.45
CA ILE A 31 -22.29 10.01 5.93
C ILE A 31 -22.34 10.07 4.39
N PHE A 32 -21.99 11.22 3.81
CA PHE A 32 -21.89 11.36 2.37
C PHE A 32 -20.71 10.56 1.81
N ALA A 33 -19.54 10.57 2.46
CA ALA A 33 -18.35 9.81 2.04
C ALA A 33 -18.54 8.28 2.08
N SER A 34 -19.53 7.76 2.82
CA SER A 34 -19.89 6.34 2.84
C SER A 34 -20.99 5.97 1.83
N SER A 35 -21.49 6.90 1.00
CA SER A 35 -22.46 6.59 -0.05
C SER A 35 -21.76 6.02 -1.29
N SER A 36 -22.35 5.01 -1.93
CA SER A 36 -21.84 4.42 -3.18
C SER A 36 -21.60 5.47 -4.27
N PHE A 37 -22.43 6.51 -4.33
CA PHE A 37 -22.29 7.61 -5.27
C PHE A 37 -21.07 8.51 -4.97
N ALA A 38 -20.88 8.91 -3.71
CA ALA A 38 -19.70 9.67 -3.33
C ALA A 38 -18.42 8.83 -3.46
N TRP A 39 -18.46 7.53 -3.14
CA TRP A 39 -17.34 6.62 -3.36
C TRP A 39 -17.02 6.46 -4.85
N SER A 40 -18.03 6.39 -5.71
CA SER A 40 -17.86 6.38 -7.18
C SER A 40 -17.23 7.68 -7.69
N PHE A 41 -17.65 8.84 -7.17
CA PHE A 41 -17.07 10.13 -7.54
C PHE A 41 -15.66 10.33 -6.98
N VAL A 42 -15.44 10.01 -5.71
CA VAL A 42 -14.13 10.05 -5.04
C VAL A 42 -13.17 9.09 -5.74
N SER A 43 -13.57 7.85 -6.03
CA SER A 43 -12.71 6.90 -6.75
C SER A 43 -12.38 7.34 -8.18
N ARG A 44 -13.31 8.00 -8.89
CA ARG A 44 -13.03 8.60 -10.21
C ARG A 44 -12.02 9.74 -10.11
N THR A 45 -12.22 10.66 -9.17
CA THR A 45 -11.33 11.81 -8.99
C THR A 45 -9.96 11.39 -8.47
N ASP A 46 -9.90 10.40 -7.59
CA ASP A 46 -8.68 9.80 -7.10
C ASP A 46 -7.92 9.09 -8.22
N ARG A 47 -8.61 8.33 -9.09
CA ARG A 47 -8.00 7.72 -10.28
C ARG A 47 -7.36 8.76 -11.20
N ILE A 48 -8.06 9.86 -11.49
CA ILE A 48 -7.50 10.95 -12.31
C ILE A 48 -6.27 11.55 -11.64
N ARG A 49 -6.31 11.75 -10.32
CA ARG A 49 -5.18 12.27 -9.55
C ARG A 49 -3.99 11.32 -9.59
N THR A 50 -4.21 10.03 -9.39
CA THR A 50 -3.18 8.99 -9.42
C THR A 50 -2.55 8.87 -10.79
N ASN A 51 -3.33 8.87 -11.88
CA ASN A 51 -2.81 8.88 -13.23
C ASN A 51 -1.95 10.12 -13.51
N ARG A 52 -2.42 11.31 -13.12
CA ARG A 52 -1.62 12.55 -13.26
C ARG A 52 -0.33 12.50 -12.44
N LEU A 53 -0.34 11.88 -11.26
CA LEU A 53 0.87 11.70 -10.47
C LEU A 53 1.82 10.71 -11.15
N LYS A 54 1.31 9.60 -11.69
CA LYS A 54 2.08 8.64 -12.49
C LYS A 54 2.74 9.35 -13.69
N ASP A 55 1.97 10.07 -14.49
CA ASP A 55 2.49 10.81 -15.65
C ASP A 55 3.57 11.82 -15.23
N ARG A 56 3.37 12.49 -14.10
CA ARG A 56 4.36 13.44 -13.57
C ARG A 56 5.66 12.76 -13.17
N ILE A 57 5.62 11.64 -12.45
CA ILE A 57 6.84 10.96 -12.00
C ILE A 57 7.60 10.33 -13.17
N LEU A 58 6.90 9.85 -14.21
CA LEU A 58 7.51 9.29 -15.41
C LEU A 58 8.30 10.31 -16.25
N ASN A 59 8.11 11.62 -16.00
CA ASN A 59 8.95 12.67 -16.59
C ASN A 59 10.29 12.88 -15.87
N TYR A 60 10.53 12.17 -14.77
CA TYR A 60 11.78 12.20 -14.02
C TYR A 60 12.53 10.88 -14.15
N GLU A 61 13.80 10.89 -13.75
CA GLU A 61 14.57 9.64 -13.65
C GLU A 61 14.00 8.76 -12.55
N MET A 62 13.58 7.55 -12.93
CA MET A 62 12.99 6.58 -12.01
C MET A 62 14.08 5.87 -11.20
N PRO A 63 13.81 5.53 -9.92
CA PRO A 63 14.72 4.70 -9.15
C PRO A 63 14.89 3.34 -9.82
N LYS A 64 16.12 2.85 -9.86
CA LYS A 64 16.42 1.51 -10.38
C LYS A 64 16.12 0.41 -9.37
N HIS A 65 16.13 0.75 -8.08
CA HIS A 65 15.93 -0.19 -6.99
C HIS A 65 15.12 0.45 -5.87
N VAL A 66 14.06 -0.24 -5.44
CA VAL A 66 13.26 0.11 -4.27
C VAL A 66 13.42 -0.99 -3.22
N SER A 67 13.67 -0.60 -1.97
CA SER A 67 13.74 -1.51 -0.82
C SER A 67 12.66 -1.16 0.20
N ILE A 68 11.94 -2.16 0.68
CA ILE A 68 10.77 -1.99 1.55
C ILE A 68 10.91 -2.84 2.80
N ILE A 69 10.70 -2.23 3.96
CA ILE A 69 10.50 -2.94 5.24
C ILE A 69 9.01 -2.98 5.51
N MET A 70 8.42 -4.18 5.51
CA MET A 70 6.99 -4.38 5.71
C MET A 70 6.63 -4.48 7.20
N ASP A 71 6.74 -3.36 7.91
CA ASP A 71 6.40 -3.29 9.33
C ASP A 71 4.96 -2.81 9.55
N GLY A 72 4.42 -3.14 10.73
CA GLY A 72 3.14 -2.63 11.21
C GLY A 72 1.99 -3.62 11.17
N ASN A 73 2.18 -4.85 10.67
CA ASN A 73 1.12 -5.85 10.57
C ASN A 73 0.47 -6.17 11.92
N ARG A 74 1.27 -6.38 12.98
CA ARG A 74 0.78 -6.59 14.36
C ARG A 74 0.03 -5.37 14.89
N ARG A 75 0.57 -4.17 14.68
CA ARG A 75 -0.06 -2.90 15.10
C ARG A 75 -1.37 -2.66 14.37
N PHE A 76 -1.43 -3.00 13.08
CA PHE A 76 -2.64 -2.94 12.28
C PHE A 76 -3.70 -3.91 12.81
N ALA A 77 -3.33 -5.15 13.09
CA ALA A 77 -4.23 -6.15 13.65
C ALA A 77 -4.80 -5.69 15.01
N TRP A 78 -3.95 -5.23 15.91
CA TRP A 78 -4.36 -4.70 17.21
C TRP A 78 -5.32 -3.52 17.08
N ASN A 79 -4.98 -2.52 16.26
CA ASN A 79 -5.83 -1.34 16.05
C ASN A 79 -7.21 -1.67 15.45
N ARG A 80 -7.34 -2.83 14.81
CA ARG A 80 -8.57 -3.31 14.19
C ARG A 80 -9.28 -4.40 15.00
N GLN A 81 -8.73 -4.79 16.15
CA GLN A 81 -9.25 -5.88 16.99
C GLN A 81 -9.42 -7.18 16.20
N ILE A 82 -8.45 -7.50 15.34
CA ILE A 82 -8.38 -8.73 14.56
C ILE A 82 -7.12 -9.51 14.94
N GLU A 83 -7.08 -10.79 14.56
CA GLU A 83 -5.92 -11.65 14.81
C GLU A 83 -4.67 -11.17 14.06
N THR A 84 -3.50 -11.41 14.68
CA THR A 84 -2.19 -11.08 14.10
C THR A 84 -1.96 -11.77 12.75
N SER A 85 -2.39 -13.03 12.61
CA SER A 85 -2.35 -13.82 11.37
C SER A 85 -3.09 -13.09 10.23
N ILE A 86 -4.27 -12.53 10.51
CA ILE A 86 -5.05 -11.74 9.55
C ILE A 86 -4.31 -10.45 9.20
N GLY A 87 -3.67 -9.80 10.18
CA GLY A 87 -2.81 -8.64 9.93
C GLY A 87 -1.66 -8.94 8.96
N HIS A 88 -0.99 -10.08 9.14
CA HIS A 88 0.08 -10.54 8.23
C HIS A 88 -0.46 -10.86 6.84
N LYS A 89 -1.62 -11.51 6.73
CA LYS A 89 -2.30 -11.75 5.44
C LYS A 89 -2.63 -10.44 4.71
N LYS A 90 -3.09 -9.41 5.43
CA LYS A 90 -3.29 -8.06 4.86
C LYS A 90 -1.99 -7.40 4.44
N GLY A 91 -0.88 -7.69 5.13
CA GLY A 91 0.46 -7.33 4.71
C GLY A 91 0.84 -7.96 3.36
N LYS A 92 0.60 -9.27 3.19
CA LYS A 92 0.82 -9.99 1.92
C LYS A 92 0.03 -9.37 0.77
N GLU A 93 -1.28 -9.19 0.95
CA GLU A 93 -2.16 -8.55 -0.07
C GLU A 93 -1.69 -7.14 -0.45
N LYS A 94 -1.07 -6.42 0.51
CA LYS A 94 -0.51 -5.10 0.25
C LYS A 94 0.80 -5.18 -0.54
N LEU A 95 1.65 -6.17 -0.24
CA LEU A 95 2.87 -6.40 -0.98
C LEU A 95 2.59 -6.73 -2.45
N GLU A 96 1.61 -7.59 -2.73
CA GLU A 96 1.19 -7.93 -4.10
C GLU A 96 0.83 -6.66 -4.90
N GLN A 97 0.07 -5.74 -4.30
CA GLN A 97 -0.26 -4.45 -4.93
C GLN A 97 0.99 -3.59 -5.19
N VAL A 98 1.96 -3.61 -4.27
CA VAL A 98 3.21 -2.87 -4.45
C VAL A 98 4.06 -3.49 -5.55
N MET A 99 4.12 -4.81 -5.65
CA MET A 99 4.79 -5.52 -6.74
C MET A 99 4.18 -5.15 -8.08
N ASP A 100 2.84 -5.10 -8.18
CA ASP A 100 2.15 -4.61 -9.37
C ASP A 100 2.59 -3.20 -9.74
N TRP A 101 2.68 -2.28 -8.78
CA TRP A 101 3.13 -0.91 -9.04
C TRP A 101 4.59 -0.85 -9.51
N VAL A 102 5.47 -1.65 -8.92
CA VAL A 102 6.89 -1.73 -9.32
C VAL A 102 7.01 -2.22 -10.77
N LEU A 103 6.25 -3.27 -11.12
CA LEU A 103 6.20 -3.79 -12.49
C LEU A 103 5.61 -2.77 -13.47
N ASP A 104 4.51 -2.11 -13.12
CA ASP A 104 3.84 -1.09 -13.92
C ASP A 104 4.66 0.20 -14.13
N LEU A 105 5.66 0.41 -13.27
CA LEU A 105 6.63 1.52 -13.34
C LEU A 105 7.97 1.07 -13.94
N GLU A 106 8.09 -0.20 -14.34
CA GLU A 106 9.30 -0.80 -14.91
C GLU A 106 10.54 -0.61 -14.02
N ILE A 107 10.36 -0.61 -12.69
CA ILE A 107 11.46 -0.52 -11.74
C ILE A 107 12.18 -1.88 -11.72
N PRO A 108 13.47 -1.96 -12.09
CA PRO A 108 14.14 -3.25 -12.31
C PRO A 108 14.32 -4.10 -11.04
N TYR A 109 14.48 -3.48 -9.88
CA TYR A 109 14.77 -4.20 -8.62
C TYR A 109 13.80 -3.79 -7.50
N LEU A 110 13.24 -4.79 -6.84
CA LEU A 110 12.50 -4.66 -5.59
C LEU A 110 13.11 -5.60 -4.55
N SER A 111 13.47 -5.05 -3.39
CA SER A 111 13.85 -5.86 -2.22
C SER A 111 12.85 -5.65 -1.10
N VAL A 112 12.42 -6.76 -0.50
CA VAL A 112 11.42 -6.75 0.56
C VAL A 112 12.02 -7.42 1.78
N TYR A 113 12.03 -6.71 2.90
CA TYR A 113 12.45 -7.29 4.16
C TYR A 113 11.29 -8.07 4.78
N ALA A 114 11.27 -9.37 4.51
CA ALA A 114 10.17 -10.25 4.88
C ALA A 114 10.24 -10.72 6.33
N LEU A 115 11.42 -11.12 6.82
CA LEU A 115 11.63 -11.69 8.15
C LEU A 115 13.03 -11.35 8.68
N SER A 116 13.14 -10.91 9.93
CA SER A 116 14.42 -10.66 10.58
C SER A 116 14.92 -11.86 11.40
N THR A 117 16.24 -11.96 11.59
CA THR A 117 16.85 -12.98 12.46
C THR A 117 16.43 -12.84 13.92
N GLU A 118 16.14 -11.62 14.37
CA GLU A 118 15.63 -11.33 15.70
C GLU A 118 14.19 -11.84 15.83
N ASN A 119 13.37 -11.67 14.79
CA ASN A 119 11.99 -12.14 14.80
C ASN A 119 11.88 -13.67 14.83
N ILE A 120 12.82 -14.38 14.21
CA ILE A 120 12.91 -15.85 14.35
C ILE A 120 13.15 -16.25 15.82
N LYS A 121 13.90 -15.45 16.59
CA LYS A 121 14.23 -15.74 17.99
C LYS A 121 13.17 -15.26 18.98
N GLU A 122 12.49 -14.15 18.66
CA GLU A 122 11.64 -13.43 19.60
C GLU A 122 10.13 -13.75 19.46
N ARG A 123 9.68 -14.23 18.30
CA ARG A 123 8.25 -14.51 18.05
C ARG A 123 7.87 -15.91 18.53
N SER A 124 6.58 -16.11 18.81
CA SER A 124 6.06 -17.43 19.17
C SER A 124 6.15 -18.39 17.97
N SER A 125 6.27 -19.69 18.25
CA SER A 125 6.27 -20.73 17.21
C SER A 125 5.02 -20.69 16.35
N GLU A 126 3.85 -20.47 16.95
CA GLU A 126 2.57 -20.34 16.24
C GLU A 126 2.55 -19.13 15.27
N GLU A 127 3.11 -17.98 15.69
CA GLU A 127 3.20 -16.82 14.79
C GLU A 127 4.18 -17.09 13.65
N LEU A 128 5.31 -17.75 13.92
CA LEU A 128 6.30 -18.09 12.90
C LEU A 128 5.75 -19.10 11.89
N GLU A 129 5.06 -20.15 12.34
CA GLU A 129 4.41 -21.14 11.47
C GLU A 129 3.40 -20.46 10.53
N SER A 130 2.58 -19.54 11.05
CA SER A 130 1.67 -18.75 10.22
C SER A 130 2.40 -17.90 9.19
N LEU A 131 3.57 -17.33 9.52
CA LEU A 131 4.37 -16.53 8.60
C LEU A 131 5.03 -17.40 7.52
N TYR A 132 5.60 -18.55 7.89
CA TYR A 132 6.21 -19.48 6.93
C TYR A 132 5.17 -19.98 5.94
N ALA A 133 3.98 -20.37 6.40
CA ALA A 133 2.88 -20.74 5.54
C ALA A 133 2.49 -19.62 4.55
N LEU A 134 2.48 -18.36 4.99
CA LEU A 134 2.23 -17.20 4.12
C LEU A 134 3.34 -17.00 3.08
N TYR A 135 4.60 -17.21 3.44
CA TYR A 135 5.72 -17.10 2.50
C TYR A 135 5.69 -18.21 1.46
N CYS A 136 5.53 -19.48 1.87
CA CYS A 136 5.45 -20.61 0.95
C CYS A 136 4.25 -20.46 -0.01
N ASN A 137 3.08 -20.07 0.51
CA ASN A 137 1.92 -19.79 -0.33
C ASN A 137 2.18 -18.64 -1.32
N GLY A 138 2.76 -17.51 -0.87
CA GLY A 138 3.08 -16.39 -1.77
C GLY A 138 4.13 -16.74 -2.83
N LEU A 139 5.16 -17.51 -2.48
CA LEU A 139 6.18 -17.97 -3.41
C LEU A 139 5.60 -18.94 -4.45
N ASN A 140 4.73 -19.87 -4.04
CA ASN A 140 4.04 -20.78 -4.94
C ASN A 140 3.10 -20.03 -5.90
N GLU A 141 2.31 -19.08 -5.38
CA GLU A 141 1.45 -18.25 -6.22
C GLU A 141 2.26 -17.44 -7.25
N MET A 142 3.39 -16.84 -6.86
CA MET A 142 4.28 -16.18 -7.81
C MET A 142 4.90 -17.14 -8.83
N ALA A 143 5.22 -18.37 -8.42
CA ALA A 143 5.77 -19.39 -9.30
C ALA A 143 4.75 -19.87 -10.35
N GLU A 144 3.46 -19.70 -10.11
CA GLU A 144 2.38 -20.06 -11.03
C GLU A 144 1.83 -18.85 -11.80
N ASP A 145 2.12 -17.62 -11.37
CA ASP A 145 1.57 -16.39 -11.95
C ASP A 145 2.10 -16.12 -13.38
N PRO A 146 1.23 -16.13 -14.41
CA PRO A 146 1.62 -15.82 -15.78
C PRO A 146 2.27 -14.44 -15.95
N LYS A 147 1.91 -13.44 -15.14
CA LYS A 147 2.50 -12.10 -15.19
C LYS A 147 3.98 -12.13 -14.84
N ILE A 148 4.34 -12.86 -13.78
CA ILE A 148 5.73 -13.05 -13.34
C ILE A 148 6.56 -13.69 -14.45
N HIS A 149 6.03 -14.74 -15.08
CA HIS A 149 6.70 -15.42 -16.20
C HIS A 149 6.81 -14.56 -17.45
N ASN A 150 5.72 -13.91 -17.86
CA ASN A 150 5.68 -13.05 -19.06
C ASN A 150 6.63 -11.86 -18.93
N MET A 151 6.72 -11.28 -17.74
CA MET A 151 7.64 -10.18 -17.44
C MET A 151 9.07 -10.66 -17.10
N LYS A 152 9.31 -11.98 -17.12
CA LYS A 152 10.61 -12.62 -16.83
C LYS A 152 11.19 -12.17 -15.49
N VAL A 153 10.33 -12.05 -14.48
CA VAL A 153 10.72 -11.64 -13.14
C VAL A 153 11.58 -12.73 -12.51
N LYS A 154 12.76 -12.34 -12.01
CA LYS A 154 13.65 -13.23 -11.27
C LYS A 154 13.41 -13.06 -9.76
N VAL A 155 12.92 -14.11 -9.11
CA VAL A 155 12.75 -14.14 -7.65
C VAL A 155 14.02 -14.69 -7.01
N GLN A 156 14.52 -14.01 -5.98
CA GLN A 156 15.68 -14.45 -5.19
C GLN A 156 15.40 -14.27 -3.71
N VAL A 157 15.67 -15.30 -2.92
CA VAL A 157 15.65 -15.22 -1.45
C VAL A 157 17.08 -15.04 -0.96
N VAL A 158 17.29 -14.06 -0.09
CA VAL A 158 18.63 -13.69 0.44
C VAL A 158 18.56 -13.65 1.95
N GLY A 159 19.44 -14.38 2.63
CA GLY A 159 19.52 -14.43 4.08
C GLY A 159 20.23 -15.69 4.57
N ARG A 160 20.06 -15.98 5.86
CA ARG A 160 20.50 -17.22 6.51
C ARG A 160 19.42 -18.28 6.34
N LEU A 161 19.39 -18.92 5.17
CA LEU A 161 18.36 -19.89 4.82
C LEU A 161 18.40 -21.13 5.73
N GLU A 162 19.57 -21.43 6.30
CA GLU A 162 19.77 -22.47 7.30
C GLU A 162 19.04 -22.23 8.63
N MET A 163 18.49 -21.03 8.85
CA MET A 163 17.65 -20.70 10.01
C MET A 163 16.15 -20.89 9.74
N LEU A 164 15.78 -21.26 8.51
CA LEU A 164 14.39 -21.52 8.14
C LEU A 164 14.08 -23.02 8.28
N PRO A 165 12.80 -23.39 8.38
CA PRO A 165 12.37 -24.78 8.24
C PRO A 165 12.81 -25.38 6.89
N ASP A 166 12.90 -26.71 6.82
CA ASP A 166 13.34 -27.44 5.62
C ASP A 166 12.27 -27.48 4.50
N ASP A 167 11.00 -27.25 4.86
CA ASP A 167 9.80 -27.37 4.03
C ASP A 167 9.38 -26.08 3.30
#